data_AF-A0A4Z1FMP7-F1
#
_entry.id   AF-A0A4Z1FMP7-F1
#
_cell.length_a   1.000
_cell.length_b   1.000
_cell.length_c   1.000
_cell.angle_alpha   90.00
_cell.angle_beta   90.00
_cell.angle_gamma   90.00
#
_symmetry.space_group_name_H-M   'P 1'
#
loop_
_entity.id
_entity.type
_entity.pdbx_description
1 polymer ?
#
loop_
_entity_poly.entity_id
_entity_poly.type
_entity_poly.pdbx_seq_one_letter_code
_entity_poly.pdbx_strand_id
1 'polypeptide(L)'
;MRVVVRCINRYPYLTILIIFSICFYIFFVSSYDSPVHVILEKIPKLRSSKVTEDVFNFLRLDSAALRALCEKTEWNPDKVIFTCDNSIGGVGDIRNSILNCVRYAISAGAGLVIPRIILQNPEDISQIRTGERVSMAYMFDYSHFVNSLRYSCPQMVIYPYIDDVPNSNEGRGPITLLPESLYSSPIPKTGLEHPEKWRELFEGWLDGYYYFATNETMNMPVTVELGRSYLQYPIYSDGEEFALSFGGLLKFATI
;
A
#
# COMPACT_ATOMS: atom_id res chain seq x y z
N MET A 1 23.44 -66.23 -65.88
CA MET A 1 24.37 -65.10 -66.12
C MET A 1 24.01 -63.99 -65.14
N ARG A 2 24.89 -63.73 -64.15
CA ARG A 2 25.03 -62.53 -63.27
C ARG A 2 23.80 -62.04 -62.47
N VAL A 3 23.87 -61.49 -61.26
CA VAL A 3 24.91 -61.25 -60.24
C VAL A 3 24.14 -60.95 -58.94
N VAL A 4 24.76 -61.35 -57.83
CA VAL A 4 24.48 -61.03 -56.42
C VAL A 4 24.00 -59.60 -56.15
N VAL A 5 22.96 -59.42 -55.32
CA VAL A 5 22.95 -58.36 -54.30
C VAL A 5 22.41 -58.91 -52.98
N ARG A 6 23.34 -59.03 -52.03
CA ARG A 6 23.16 -59.33 -50.62
C ARG A 6 23.19 -57.97 -49.91
N CYS A 7 22.11 -57.59 -49.22
CA CYS A 7 22.12 -56.51 -48.21
C CYS A 7 21.21 -56.98 -47.08
N ILE A 8 21.77 -57.70 -46.11
CA ILE A 8 22.40 -57.16 -44.89
C ILE A 8 21.33 -56.68 -43.91
N ASN A 9 20.89 -57.66 -43.13
CA ASN A 9 20.27 -57.53 -41.83
C ASN A 9 21.32 -56.92 -40.86
N ARG A 10 21.22 -55.61 -40.61
CA ARG A 10 21.98 -54.84 -39.61
C ARG A 10 21.04 -53.68 -39.27
N TYR A 11 20.28 -53.62 -38.19
CA TYR A 11 20.63 -53.75 -36.78
C TYR A 11 19.33 -54.00 -36.01
N PRO A 12 19.04 -55.25 -35.56
CA PRO A 12 17.80 -55.52 -34.83
C PRO A 12 17.74 -54.78 -33.49
N TYR A 13 18.91 -54.45 -32.91
CA TYR A 13 19.01 -53.68 -31.68
C TYR A 13 18.60 -52.21 -31.86
N LEU A 14 18.84 -51.61 -33.02
CA LEU A 14 18.53 -50.20 -33.27
C LEU A 14 17.02 -50.01 -33.47
N THR A 15 16.37 -50.95 -34.15
CA THR A 15 14.91 -50.95 -34.31
C THR A 15 14.20 -51.18 -32.98
N ILE A 16 14.72 -52.07 -32.13
CA ILE A 16 14.18 -52.29 -30.77
C ILE A 16 14.33 -51.01 -29.91
N LEU A 17 15.47 -50.33 -29.97
CA LEU A 17 15.72 -49.09 -29.21
C LEU A 17 14.78 -47.95 -29.65
N ILE A 18 14.52 -47.81 -30.95
CA ILE A 18 13.58 -46.82 -31.49
C ILE A 18 12.15 -47.13 -31.03
N ILE A 19 11.73 -48.40 -31.09
CA ILE A 19 10.39 -48.80 -30.62
C ILE A 19 10.27 -48.54 -29.12
N PHE A 20 11.29 -48.86 -28.32
CA PHE A 20 11.26 -48.61 -26.87
C PHE A 20 11.21 -47.12 -26.55
N SER A 21 11.95 -46.28 -27.29
CA SER A 21 11.91 -44.82 -27.14
C SER A 21 10.54 -44.24 -27.52
N ILE A 22 9.92 -44.73 -28.59
CA ILE A 22 8.56 -44.33 -28.99
C ILE A 22 7.53 -44.78 -27.95
N CYS A 23 7.61 -46.01 -27.46
CA CYS A 23 6.73 -46.51 -26.40
C CYS A 23 6.92 -45.72 -25.09
N PHE A 24 8.14 -45.37 -24.74
CA PHE A 24 8.44 -44.57 -23.55
C PHE A 24 7.93 -43.13 -23.69
N TYR A 25 8.06 -42.54 -24.88
CA TYR A 25 7.49 -41.23 -25.20
C TYR A 25 5.96 -41.25 -25.15
N ILE A 26 5.31 -42.26 -25.74
CA ILE A 26 3.84 -42.42 -25.68
C ILE A 26 3.39 -42.66 -24.23
N PHE A 27 4.12 -43.45 -23.44
CA PHE A 27 3.80 -43.70 -22.03
C PHE A 27 3.94 -42.43 -21.17
N PHE A 28 4.96 -41.61 -21.42
CA PHE A 28 5.13 -40.32 -20.74
C PHE A 28 4.10 -39.29 -21.19
N VAL A 29 3.82 -39.16 -22.49
CA VAL A 29 2.79 -38.26 -23.00
C VAL A 29 1.40 -38.68 -22.51
N SER A 30 1.10 -39.97 -22.48
CA SER A 30 -0.18 -40.48 -21.94
C SER A 30 -0.27 -40.35 -20.41
N SER A 31 0.86 -40.33 -19.70
CA SER A 31 0.90 -40.02 -18.25
C SER A 31 0.82 -38.52 -17.95
N TYR A 32 0.97 -37.66 -18.97
CA TYR A 32 0.80 -36.20 -18.87
C TYR A 32 -0.62 -35.72 -19.19
N ASP A 33 -1.52 -36.61 -19.59
CA ASP A 33 -2.95 -36.32 -19.56
C ASP A 33 -3.41 -36.28 -18.10
N SER A 34 -3.34 -35.08 -17.54
CA SER A 34 -3.86 -34.73 -16.23
C SER A 34 -5.32 -35.20 -16.10
N PRO A 35 -5.77 -35.72 -14.94
CA PRO A 35 -7.14 -36.21 -14.73
C PRO A 35 -8.19 -35.07 -14.66
N VAL A 36 -7.91 -33.92 -15.27
CA VAL A 36 -8.76 -32.73 -15.25
C VAL A 36 -10.08 -32.97 -15.99
N HIS A 37 -10.07 -33.74 -17.08
CA HIS A 37 -11.29 -34.01 -17.84
C HIS A 37 -12.26 -34.98 -17.16
N VAL A 38 -11.77 -35.94 -16.35
CA VAL A 38 -12.65 -36.90 -15.65
C VAL A 38 -13.25 -36.29 -14.37
N ILE A 39 -12.63 -35.27 -13.80
CA ILE A 39 -13.18 -34.52 -12.66
C ILE A 39 -14.29 -33.55 -13.13
N LEU A 40 -14.20 -33.01 -14.35
CA LEU A 40 -15.16 -32.01 -14.84
C LEU A 40 -16.55 -32.59 -15.18
N GLU A 41 -16.64 -33.87 -15.56
CA GLU A 41 -17.91 -34.47 -15.96
C GLU A 41 -18.77 -34.93 -14.76
N LYS A 42 -18.17 -35.10 -13.58
CA LYS A 42 -18.86 -35.56 -12.36
C LYS A 42 -19.30 -34.44 -11.40
N ILE A 43 -19.15 -33.18 -11.77
CA ILE A 43 -19.74 -32.04 -11.03
C ILE A 43 -20.93 -31.39 -11.78
N PRO A 44 -22.04 -32.09 -12.13
CA PRO A 44 -23.26 -31.39 -12.53
C PRO A 44 -24.19 -31.02 -11.35
N LYS A 45 -23.77 -31.15 -10.08
CA LYS A 45 -24.69 -30.94 -8.92
C LYS A 45 -24.14 -30.14 -7.72
N LEU A 46 -23.06 -29.36 -7.88
CA LEU A 46 -22.65 -28.40 -6.84
C LEU A 46 -22.76 -26.93 -7.28
N ARG A 47 -23.71 -26.62 -8.17
CA ARG A 47 -24.16 -25.24 -8.37
C ARG A 47 -25.14 -24.86 -7.27
N SER A 48 -24.68 -24.89 -6.02
CA SER A 48 -25.23 -24.01 -5.01
C SER A 48 -24.65 -22.64 -5.32
N SER A 49 -25.50 -21.68 -5.71
CA SER A 49 -25.09 -20.29 -5.83
C SER A 49 -24.79 -19.75 -4.44
N LYS A 50 -23.62 -20.11 -3.89
CA LYS A 50 -23.03 -19.35 -2.80
C LYS A 50 -22.61 -18.03 -3.45
N VAL A 51 -23.38 -16.98 -3.20
CA VAL A 51 -22.93 -15.60 -3.43
C VAL A 51 -21.54 -15.55 -2.79
N THR A 52 -20.50 -15.42 -3.62
CA THR A 52 -19.17 -15.13 -3.14
C THR A 52 -19.25 -13.73 -2.56
N GLU A 53 -19.44 -13.64 -1.25
CA GLU A 53 -19.25 -12.40 -0.51
C GLU A 53 -17.85 -11.90 -0.89
N ASP A 54 -17.81 -10.77 -1.58
CA ASP A 54 -16.56 -10.19 -2.06
C ASP A 54 -15.73 -9.84 -0.83
N VAL A 55 -14.64 -10.58 -0.62
CA VAL A 55 -13.73 -10.43 0.52
C VAL A 55 -13.12 -9.02 0.56
N PHE A 56 -13.08 -8.33 -0.59
CA PHE A 56 -12.61 -6.95 -0.67
C PHE A 56 -13.72 -5.93 -0.44
N ASN A 57 -14.99 -6.34 -0.41
CA ASN A 57 -16.14 -5.49 -0.15
C ASN A 57 -16.60 -5.55 1.31
N PHE A 58 -15.78 -4.98 2.19
CA PHE A 58 -16.12 -4.82 3.61
C PHE A 58 -16.65 -3.41 3.91
N LEU A 59 -17.33 -3.29 5.06
CA LEU A 59 -17.84 -2.03 5.62
C LEU A 59 -16.68 -1.14 6.10
N ARG A 60 -17.01 0.12 6.48
CA ARG A 60 -16.05 1.02 7.13
C ARG A 60 -15.34 0.33 8.30
N LEU A 61 -14.09 0.70 8.54
CA LEU A 61 -13.32 0.23 9.69
C LEU A 61 -13.95 0.72 10.99
N ASP A 62 -14.28 -0.21 11.88
CA ASP A 62 -14.56 0.01 13.30
C ASP A 62 -13.40 -0.58 14.10
N SER A 63 -12.44 0.26 14.49
CA SER A 63 -11.25 -0.16 15.26
C SER A 63 -11.24 0.54 16.61
N ALA A 64 -11.44 -0.24 17.67
CA ALA A 64 -11.35 0.26 19.05
C ALA A 64 -9.92 0.69 19.39
N ALA A 65 -8.92 -0.04 18.91
CA ALA A 65 -7.51 0.34 19.06
C ALA A 65 -7.17 1.70 18.41
N LEU A 66 -7.64 1.96 17.18
CA LEU A 66 -7.45 3.27 16.54
C LEU A 66 -8.18 4.38 17.32
N ARG A 67 -9.39 4.10 17.81
CA ARG A 67 -10.15 5.05 18.61
C ARG A 67 -9.43 5.42 19.91
N ALA A 68 -8.93 4.42 20.63
CA ALA A 68 -8.16 4.62 21.85
C ALA A 68 -6.87 5.43 21.60
N LEU A 69 -6.17 5.18 20.49
CA LEU A 69 -5.01 5.96 20.10
C LEU A 69 -5.37 7.43 19.85
N CYS A 70 -6.46 7.69 19.12
CA CYS A 70 -6.92 9.05 18.84
C CYS A 70 -7.45 9.77 20.08
N GLU A 71 -8.11 9.07 21.01
CA GLU A 71 -8.57 9.64 22.29
C GLU A 71 -7.41 10.04 23.22
N LYS A 72 -6.29 9.31 23.18
CA LYS A 72 -5.08 9.62 23.96
C LYS A 72 -4.26 10.79 23.36
N THR A 73 -4.46 11.08 22.09
CA THR A 73 -3.68 12.09 21.35
C THR A 73 -4.14 13.50 21.72
N GLU A 74 -3.19 14.42 21.92
CA GLU A 74 -3.49 15.85 22.03
C GLU A 74 -3.61 16.48 20.65
N TRP A 75 -4.80 16.96 20.32
CA TRP A 75 -5.15 17.46 18.98
C TRP A 75 -4.99 18.98 18.87
N ASN A 76 -4.34 19.42 17.80
CA ASN A 76 -4.17 20.82 17.41
C ASN A 76 -4.48 21.01 15.91
N PRO A 77 -5.67 20.61 15.42
CA PRO A 77 -5.97 20.56 13.99
C PRO A 77 -6.06 21.96 13.35
N ASP A 78 -6.19 23.01 14.14
CA ASP A 78 -6.21 24.40 13.66
C ASP A 78 -4.80 24.97 13.45
N LYS A 79 -3.76 24.29 13.94
CA LYS A 79 -2.36 24.73 13.87
C LYS A 79 -1.50 23.90 12.94
N VAL A 80 -1.79 22.62 12.80
CA VAL A 80 -0.95 21.69 12.04
C VAL A 80 -1.83 20.82 11.17
N ILE A 81 -1.52 20.80 9.88
CA ILE A 81 -2.21 19.99 8.87
C ILE A 81 -1.19 19.15 8.13
N PHE A 82 -1.45 17.86 7.99
CA PHE A 82 -0.61 16.96 7.21
C PHE A 82 -1.19 16.79 5.80
N THR A 83 -0.31 16.79 4.80
CA THR A 83 -0.63 16.35 3.44
C THR A 83 0.33 15.24 2.99
N CYS A 84 -0.20 14.31 2.21
CA CYS A 84 0.48 13.08 1.77
C CYS A 84 0.48 12.98 0.23
N ASP A 85 0.54 14.12 -0.44
CA ASP A 85 0.39 14.29 -1.90
C ASP A 85 1.58 13.79 -2.73
N ASN A 86 2.58 13.19 -2.08
CA ASN A 86 3.78 12.61 -2.70
C ASN A 86 3.80 11.07 -2.70
N SER A 87 2.61 10.45 -2.62
CA SER A 87 2.48 8.99 -2.66
C SER A 87 2.70 8.47 -4.09
N ILE A 88 3.80 7.73 -4.29
CA ILE A 88 4.30 7.32 -5.61
C ILE A 88 4.96 5.94 -5.53
N GLY A 89 4.94 5.20 -6.62
CA GLY A 89 5.48 3.83 -6.68
C GLY A 89 4.40 2.79 -6.94
N GLY A 90 4.66 1.55 -6.55
CA GLY A 90 3.70 0.46 -6.70
C GLY A 90 2.56 0.54 -5.67
N VAL A 91 1.61 -0.39 -5.77
CA VAL A 91 0.47 -0.48 -4.84
C VAL A 91 0.91 -0.56 -3.37
N GLY A 92 1.97 -1.32 -3.08
CA GLY A 92 2.53 -1.44 -1.73
C GLY A 92 3.16 -0.15 -1.23
N ASP A 93 3.87 0.56 -2.11
CA ASP A 93 4.52 1.84 -1.77
C ASP A 93 3.48 2.91 -1.45
N ILE A 94 2.45 3.03 -2.29
CA ILE A 94 1.38 4.01 -2.11
C ILE A 94 0.59 3.68 -0.84
N ARG A 95 0.22 2.41 -0.63
CA ARG A 95 -0.49 1.97 0.58
C ARG A 95 0.31 2.32 1.84
N ASN A 96 1.60 2.02 1.86
CA ASN A 96 2.47 2.28 3.00
C ASN A 96 2.68 3.78 3.22
N SER A 97 2.87 4.56 2.15
CA SER A 97 2.98 6.02 2.20
C SER A 97 1.75 6.66 2.86
N ILE A 98 0.55 6.29 2.40
CA ILE A 98 -0.70 6.83 2.95
C ILE A 98 -0.88 6.42 4.41
N LEU A 99 -0.69 5.14 4.75
CA LEU A 99 -0.87 4.66 6.13
C LEU A 99 0.13 5.30 7.11
N ASN A 100 1.40 5.42 6.72
CA ASN A 100 2.39 6.12 7.54
C ASN A 100 2.00 7.59 7.73
N CYS A 101 1.53 8.25 6.68
CA CYS A 101 1.11 9.64 6.77
C CYS A 101 -0.07 9.83 7.73
N VAL A 102 -1.09 8.96 7.66
CA VAL A 102 -2.18 8.96 8.64
C VAL A 102 -1.62 8.73 10.05
N ARG A 103 -0.70 7.78 10.23
CA ARG A 103 -0.15 7.48 11.56
C ARG A 103 0.64 8.64 12.15
N TYR A 104 1.47 9.32 11.36
CA TYR A 104 2.21 10.50 11.80
C TYR A 104 1.29 11.70 12.04
N ALA A 105 0.25 11.88 11.23
CA ALA A 105 -0.77 12.90 11.48
C ALA A 105 -1.50 12.68 12.82
N ILE A 106 -1.86 11.42 13.14
CA ILE A 106 -2.38 11.06 14.47
C ILE A 106 -1.32 11.37 15.53
N SER A 107 -0.07 10.94 15.35
CA SER A 107 0.99 11.24 16.32
C SER A 107 1.18 12.72 16.56
N ALA A 108 0.96 13.53 15.51
CA ALA A 108 1.05 14.98 15.54
C ALA A 108 -0.25 15.68 15.97
N GLY A 109 -1.32 14.94 16.31
CA GLY A 109 -2.62 15.53 16.62
C GLY A 109 -3.10 16.50 15.54
N ALA A 110 -2.73 16.24 14.29
CA ALA A 110 -2.88 17.18 13.18
C ALA A 110 -4.15 16.87 12.37
N GLY A 111 -4.65 17.88 11.66
CA GLY A 111 -5.60 17.64 10.58
C GLY A 111 -4.94 16.90 9.42
N LEU A 112 -5.74 16.30 8.54
CA LEU A 112 -5.26 15.54 7.38
C LEU A 112 -5.96 16.02 6.11
N VAL A 113 -5.17 16.42 5.11
CA VAL A 113 -5.66 16.52 3.73
C VAL A 113 -5.71 15.13 3.14
N ILE A 114 -6.83 14.79 2.47
CA ILE A 114 -6.98 13.49 1.84
C ILE A 114 -5.83 13.25 0.84
N PRO A 115 -5.09 12.14 0.96
CA PRO A 115 -3.93 11.88 0.12
C PRO A 115 -4.25 11.85 -1.37
N ARG A 116 -3.32 12.33 -2.19
CA ARG A 116 -3.30 12.12 -3.64
C ARG A 116 -2.18 11.18 -4.05
N ILE A 117 -2.37 10.54 -5.20
CA ILE A 117 -1.44 9.59 -5.79
C ILE A 117 -0.76 10.26 -6.98
N ILE A 118 0.57 10.17 -7.08
CA ILE A 118 1.29 10.59 -8.28
C ILE A 118 1.34 9.41 -9.25
N LEU A 119 0.83 9.62 -10.46
CA LEU A 119 0.89 8.60 -11.50
C LEU A 119 2.33 8.42 -11.99
N GLN A 120 2.72 7.16 -12.23
CA GLN A 120 3.94 6.85 -12.97
C GLN A 120 3.70 7.08 -14.46
N ASN A 121 4.76 7.38 -15.22
CA ASN A 121 4.62 7.54 -16.66
C ASN A 121 4.27 6.17 -17.28
N PRO A 122 3.11 6.04 -17.96
CA PRO A 122 2.69 4.75 -18.52
C PRO A 122 3.62 4.25 -19.64
N GLU A 123 4.34 5.16 -20.31
CA GLU A 123 5.27 4.85 -21.41
C GLU A 123 6.70 4.54 -20.91
N ASP A 124 7.05 4.98 -19.70
CA ASP A 124 8.37 4.77 -19.11
C ASP A 124 8.26 4.64 -17.58
N ILE A 125 8.12 3.40 -17.10
CA ILE A 125 8.03 3.09 -15.66
C ILE A 125 9.28 3.51 -14.86
N SER A 126 10.39 3.86 -15.52
CA SER A 126 11.56 4.45 -14.84
C SER A 126 11.34 5.93 -14.52
N GLN A 127 10.44 6.61 -15.23
CA GLN A 127 9.96 7.96 -14.94
C GLN A 127 8.81 7.91 -13.93
N ILE A 128 9.20 7.66 -12.68
CA ILE A 128 8.26 7.49 -11.58
C ILE A 128 7.47 8.78 -11.31
N ARG A 129 8.01 9.96 -11.65
CA ARG A 129 7.41 11.29 -11.43
C ARG A 129 6.89 11.92 -12.72
N THR A 130 5.64 11.66 -13.08
CA THR A 130 4.95 12.45 -14.12
C THR A 130 4.62 13.87 -13.63
N GLY A 131 4.49 14.03 -12.30
CA GLY A 131 3.99 15.25 -11.68
C GLY A 131 2.45 15.34 -11.66
N GLU A 132 1.75 14.44 -12.34
CA GLU A 132 0.29 14.37 -12.34
C GLU A 132 -0.21 13.74 -11.05
N ARG A 133 -1.01 14.50 -10.28
CA ARG A 133 -1.64 14.06 -9.04
C ARG A 133 -3.10 13.70 -9.30
N VAL A 134 -3.46 12.47 -8.99
CA VAL A 134 -4.84 11.98 -9.06
C VAL A 134 -5.39 11.69 -7.68
N SER A 135 -6.72 11.62 -7.59
CA SER A 135 -7.42 11.24 -6.36
C SER A 135 -6.94 9.87 -5.87
N MET A 136 -6.94 9.65 -4.54
CA MET A 136 -6.74 8.30 -3.98
C MET A 136 -7.77 7.29 -4.50
N ALA A 137 -8.92 7.76 -4.99
CA ALA A 137 -9.95 6.97 -5.67
C ALA A 137 -9.42 6.17 -6.88
N TYR A 138 -8.27 6.56 -7.43
CA TYR A 138 -7.59 5.79 -8.47
C TYR A 138 -7.21 4.38 -8.01
N MET A 139 -6.95 4.17 -6.71
CA MET A 139 -6.48 2.89 -6.16
C MET A 139 -7.32 2.40 -4.98
N PHE A 140 -7.86 3.31 -4.16
CA PHE A 140 -8.53 2.99 -2.91
C PHE A 140 -9.93 3.58 -2.87
N ASP A 141 -10.86 2.90 -2.20
CA ASP A 141 -12.21 3.39 -1.96
C ASP A 141 -12.15 4.64 -1.06
N TYR A 142 -12.39 5.79 -1.68
CA TYR A 142 -12.40 7.11 -1.02
C TYR A 142 -13.43 7.17 0.11
N SER A 143 -14.64 6.66 -0.12
CA SER A 143 -15.72 6.72 0.85
C SER A 143 -15.42 5.83 2.04
N HIS A 144 -14.88 4.63 1.80
CA HIS A 144 -14.41 3.75 2.84
C HIS A 144 -13.34 4.42 3.71
N PHE A 145 -12.34 5.05 3.11
CA PHE A 145 -11.26 5.74 3.85
C PHE A 145 -11.81 6.85 4.75
N VAL A 146 -12.60 7.77 4.19
CA VAL A 146 -13.15 8.91 4.94
C VAL A 146 -14.09 8.44 6.06
N ASN A 147 -14.99 7.49 5.77
CA ASN A 147 -15.94 7.00 6.76
C ASN A 147 -15.24 6.20 7.87
N SER A 148 -14.20 5.45 7.53
CA SER A 148 -13.38 4.71 8.48
C SER A 148 -12.65 5.64 9.45
N LEU A 149 -12.02 6.70 8.94
CA LEU A 149 -11.34 7.69 9.78
C LEU A 149 -12.33 8.48 10.65
N ARG A 150 -13.43 8.99 10.08
CA ARG A 150 -14.44 9.73 10.86
C ARG A 150 -15.05 8.90 11.99
N TYR A 151 -15.15 7.59 11.80
CA TYR A 151 -15.76 6.70 12.77
C TYR A 151 -14.77 6.14 13.80
N SER A 152 -13.55 5.79 13.38
CA SER A 152 -12.53 5.22 14.27
C SER A 152 -11.57 6.26 14.84
N CYS A 153 -11.49 7.48 14.30
CA CYS A 153 -10.63 8.57 14.77
C CYS A 153 -11.34 9.93 14.61
N PRO A 154 -12.47 10.16 15.30
CA PRO A 154 -13.34 11.33 15.07
C PRO A 154 -12.68 12.68 15.39
N GLN A 155 -11.60 12.70 16.17
CA GLN A 155 -10.86 13.91 16.53
C GLN A 155 -10.00 14.44 15.37
N MET A 156 -9.68 13.60 14.37
CA MET A 156 -8.93 14.02 13.18
C MET A 156 -9.83 14.80 12.24
N VAL A 157 -9.50 16.07 12.02
CA VAL A 157 -10.15 16.90 11.00
C VAL A 157 -9.64 16.50 9.62
N ILE A 158 -10.55 16.18 8.70
CA ILE A 158 -10.21 15.72 7.34
C ILE A 158 -10.63 16.80 6.33
N TYR A 159 -9.67 17.24 5.52
CA TYR A 159 -9.86 18.20 4.44
C TYR A 159 -9.85 17.48 3.08
N PRO A 160 -10.88 17.64 2.23
CA PRO A 160 -10.90 17.02 0.91
C PRO A 160 -9.73 17.44 0.02
N TYR A 161 -9.39 18.73 0.05
CA TYR A 161 -8.29 19.31 -0.72
C TYR A 161 -7.46 20.26 0.15
N ILE A 162 -6.24 20.56 -0.29
CA ILE A 162 -5.37 21.53 0.39
C ILE A 162 -5.99 22.94 0.40
N ASP A 163 -6.73 23.29 -0.65
CA ASP A 163 -7.40 24.59 -0.77
C ASP A 163 -8.53 24.76 0.26
N ASP A 164 -9.04 23.65 0.83
CA ASP A 164 -10.05 23.68 1.89
C ASP A 164 -9.43 23.98 3.27
N VAL A 165 -8.10 23.93 3.39
CA VAL A 165 -7.41 24.30 4.63
C VAL A 165 -7.47 25.82 4.79
N PRO A 166 -7.89 26.33 5.97
CA PRO A 166 -7.96 27.76 6.21
C PRO A 166 -6.64 28.47 5.89
N ASN A 167 -6.71 29.56 5.12
CA ASN A 167 -5.56 30.38 4.73
C ASN A 167 -4.47 29.64 3.95
N SER A 168 -4.79 28.50 3.32
CA SER A 168 -3.87 27.70 2.50
C SER A 168 -3.15 28.50 1.41
N ASN A 169 -3.82 29.50 0.84
CA ASN A 169 -3.30 30.38 -0.22
C ASN A 169 -2.47 31.57 0.31
N GLU A 170 -2.51 31.82 1.62
CA GLU A 170 -1.84 32.97 2.26
C GLU A 170 -0.54 32.56 2.98
N GLY A 171 -0.33 31.26 3.19
CA GLY A 171 0.85 30.70 3.83
C GLY A 171 2.06 30.53 2.90
N ARG A 172 3.19 30.07 3.48
CA ARG A 172 4.45 29.75 2.75
C ARG A 172 4.37 28.47 1.88
N GLY A 173 3.18 27.91 1.70
CA GLY A 173 2.99 26.57 1.14
C GLY A 173 3.40 25.45 2.11
N PRO A 174 3.27 24.17 1.70
CA PRO A 174 3.62 23.04 2.55
C PRO A 174 5.12 22.98 2.85
N ILE A 175 5.48 22.64 4.09
CA ILE A 175 6.86 22.33 4.49
C ILE A 175 7.08 20.82 4.52
N THR A 176 8.10 20.35 3.80
CA THR A 176 8.38 18.92 3.75
C THR A 176 9.07 18.44 5.03
N LEU A 177 8.56 17.35 5.63
CA LEU A 177 9.17 16.69 6.78
C LEU A 177 9.45 15.21 6.46
N LEU A 178 10.70 14.77 6.61
CA LEU A 178 11.03 13.35 6.67
C LEU A 178 10.97 12.90 8.14
N PRO A 179 10.05 12.01 8.55
CA PRO A 179 9.91 11.61 9.95
C PRO A 179 11.20 11.13 10.61
N GLU A 180 12.03 10.40 9.88
CA GLU A 180 13.31 9.89 10.33
C GLU A 180 14.35 10.99 10.57
N SER A 181 14.25 12.13 9.87
CA SER A 181 15.26 13.19 9.96
C SER A 181 15.25 13.90 11.31
N LEU A 182 14.21 13.66 12.12
CA LEU A 182 14.10 14.19 13.48
C LEU A 182 14.99 13.45 14.49
N TYR A 183 15.46 12.24 14.16
CA TYR A 183 16.37 11.49 15.00
C TYR A 183 17.83 11.77 14.62
N SER A 184 18.67 11.99 15.63
CA SER A 184 20.11 12.20 15.42
C SER A 184 20.87 10.92 15.08
N SER A 185 20.28 9.75 15.31
CA SER A 185 20.88 8.44 15.08
C SER A 185 20.29 7.77 13.83
N PRO A 186 21.08 6.96 13.10
CA PRO A 186 20.57 6.21 11.96
C PRO A 186 19.39 5.32 12.37
N ILE A 187 18.32 5.33 11.56
CA ILE A 187 17.15 4.49 11.80
C ILE A 187 17.48 3.04 11.44
N PRO A 188 17.28 2.07 12.35
CA PRO A 188 17.45 0.66 12.04
C PRO A 188 16.51 0.18 10.93
N LYS A 189 16.88 -0.92 10.27
CA LYS A 189 16.01 -1.58 9.27
C LYS A 189 14.68 -2.09 9.86
N THR A 190 14.62 -2.26 11.17
CA THR A 190 13.42 -2.67 11.91
C THR A 190 12.45 -1.53 12.19
N GLY A 191 12.79 -0.28 11.83
CA GLY A 191 12.01 0.92 12.10
C GLY A 191 12.55 1.75 13.27
N LEU A 192 11.80 2.78 13.65
CA LEU A 192 12.11 3.65 14.79
C LEU A 192 12.16 2.82 16.08
N GLU A 193 13.25 2.89 16.84
CA GLU A 193 13.35 2.17 18.13
C GLU A 193 12.45 2.79 19.21
N HIS A 194 12.29 4.12 19.17
CA HIS A 194 11.55 4.91 20.13
C HIS A 194 10.49 5.78 19.44
N PRO A 195 9.46 5.17 18.81
CA PRO A 195 8.40 5.92 18.12
C PRO A 195 7.63 6.87 19.05
N GLU A 196 7.57 6.57 20.35
CA GLU A 196 6.93 7.41 21.37
C GLU A 196 7.58 8.78 21.52
N LYS A 197 8.88 8.90 21.20
CA LYS A 197 9.62 10.17 21.25
C LYS A 197 9.38 11.05 20.02
N TRP A 198 8.81 10.48 18.95
CA TRP A 198 8.66 11.20 17.69
C TRP A 198 7.84 12.49 17.86
N ARG A 199 6.78 12.46 18.68
CA ARG A 199 5.94 13.64 18.94
C ARG A 199 6.74 14.79 19.55
N GLU A 200 7.52 14.53 20.59
CA GLU A 200 8.35 15.55 21.24
C GLU A 200 9.36 16.15 20.25
N LEU A 201 10.00 15.32 19.43
CA LEU A 201 10.94 15.77 18.41
C LEU A 201 10.24 16.61 17.33
N PHE A 202 9.02 16.21 16.94
CA PHE A 202 8.20 16.94 15.98
C PHE A 202 7.81 18.32 16.51
N GLU A 203 7.38 18.42 17.77
CA GLU A 203 7.05 19.69 18.41
C GLU A 203 8.27 20.61 18.46
N GLY A 204 9.43 20.10 18.88
CA GLY A 204 10.67 20.89 18.89
C GLY A 204 11.10 21.36 17.49
N TRP A 205 10.91 20.54 16.46
CA TRP A 205 11.14 20.93 15.07
C TRP A 205 10.16 22.03 14.62
N LEU A 206 8.88 21.91 15.00
CA LEU A 206 7.84 22.87 14.66
C LEU A 206 8.04 24.21 15.39
N ASP A 207 8.50 24.19 16.64
CA ASP A 207 8.86 25.40 17.39
C ASP A 207 10.02 26.15 16.72
N GLY A 208 11.01 25.41 16.22
CA GLY A 208 12.09 25.99 15.41
C GLY A 208 11.56 26.67 14.15
N TYR A 209 10.50 26.13 13.53
CA TYR A 209 9.84 26.77 12.39
C TYR A 209 9.11 28.06 12.79
N TYR A 210 8.36 28.03 13.90
CA TYR A 210 7.67 29.21 14.42
C TYR A 210 8.63 30.32 14.89
N TYR A 211 9.83 29.99 15.35
CA TYR A 211 10.84 30.98 15.74
C TYR A 211 11.22 31.94 14.60
N PHE A 212 11.16 31.48 13.34
CA PHE A 212 11.42 32.28 12.14
C PHE A 212 10.13 32.75 11.43
N ALA A 213 8.97 32.59 12.06
CA ALA A 213 7.67 33.01 11.56
C ALA A 213 7.40 34.48 11.88
N THR A 214 6.67 35.17 11.00
CA THR A 214 6.11 36.50 11.28
C THR A 214 4.77 36.37 12.02
N ASN A 215 4.31 37.43 12.69
CA ASN A 215 3.02 37.45 13.41
C ASN A 215 1.83 37.00 12.54
N GLU A 216 1.85 37.30 11.23
CA GLU A 216 0.82 36.88 10.28
C GLU A 216 0.84 35.35 10.06
N THR A 217 2.03 34.76 9.91
CA THR A 217 2.19 33.32 9.73
C THR A 217 1.97 32.49 11.00
N MET A 218 2.04 33.10 12.18
CA MET A 218 1.75 32.42 13.46
C MET A 218 0.24 32.12 13.65
N ASN A 219 -0.63 32.84 12.94
CA ASN A 219 -2.08 32.66 13.03
C ASN A 219 -2.65 31.71 11.95
N MET A 220 -1.79 31.17 11.07
CA MET A 220 -2.20 30.23 10.03
C MET A 220 -1.80 28.80 10.39
N PRO A 221 -2.60 27.79 10.01
CA PRO A 221 -2.18 26.41 10.13
C PRO A 221 -0.91 26.16 9.30
N VAL A 222 0.06 25.48 9.90
CA VAL A 222 1.25 25.00 9.19
C VAL A 222 0.89 23.70 8.47
N THR A 223 0.98 23.73 7.15
CA THR A 223 0.85 22.51 6.34
C THR A 223 2.20 21.78 6.29
N VAL A 224 2.24 20.57 6.81
CA VAL A 224 3.38 19.66 6.76
C VAL A 224 3.13 18.65 5.63
N GLU A 225 3.97 18.67 4.60
CA GLU A 225 3.99 17.64 3.59
C GLU A 225 4.89 16.49 4.07
N LEU A 226 4.31 15.31 4.28
CA LEU A 226 5.12 14.19 4.72
C LEU A 226 6.00 13.71 3.56
N GLY A 227 7.30 13.76 3.78
CA GLY A 227 8.29 13.18 2.91
C GLY A 227 8.15 11.65 2.86
N ARG A 228 8.75 11.07 1.83
CA ARG A 228 8.69 9.63 1.54
C ARG A 228 9.43 8.83 2.62
N SER A 229 8.70 8.32 3.61
CA SER A 229 9.18 7.36 4.60
C SER A 229 8.50 6.00 4.38
N TYR A 230 9.31 4.95 4.21
CA TYR A 230 8.81 3.59 4.05
C TYR A 230 9.15 2.70 5.24
N LEU A 231 8.13 2.09 5.82
CA LEU A 231 8.24 1.01 6.82
C LEU A 231 9.04 1.41 8.07
N GLN A 232 9.21 2.70 8.32
CA GLN A 232 9.98 3.17 9.47
C GLN A 232 9.14 3.23 10.74
N TYR A 233 7.83 3.45 10.64
CA TYR A 233 6.98 3.42 11.83
C TYR A 233 6.73 1.96 12.25
N PRO A 234 7.18 1.53 13.45
CA PRO A 234 6.98 0.17 13.92
C PRO A 234 5.53 -0.03 14.36
N ILE A 235 4.64 -0.44 13.46
CA ILE A 235 3.18 -0.47 13.70
C ILE A 235 2.76 -1.24 14.96
N TYR A 236 3.50 -2.29 15.33
CA TYR A 236 3.24 -3.08 16.54
C TYR A 236 3.53 -2.34 17.85
N SER A 237 4.21 -1.19 17.81
CA SER A 237 4.39 -0.31 18.98
C SER A 237 3.08 0.26 19.51
N ASP A 238 2.04 0.35 18.67
CA ASP A 238 0.69 0.78 19.07
C ASP A 238 -0.19 -0.39 19.55
N GLY A 239 0.37 -1.60 19.63
CA GLY A 239 -0.33 -2.82 20.02
C GLY A 239 -0.79 -3.67 18.84
N GLU A 240 -1.02 -4.95 19.12
CA GLU A 240 -1.38 -5.96 18.12
C GLU A 240 -2.71 -5.67 17.44
N GLU A 241 -3.74 -5.29 18.19
CA GLU A 241 -5.07 -4.96 17.63
C GLU A 241 -5.00 -3.78 16.65
N PHE A 242 -4.18 -2.78 16.96
CA PHE A 242 -3.92 -1.67 16.05
C PHE A 242 -3.22 -2.16 14.78
N ALA A 243 -2.11 -2.90 14.93
CA ALA A 243 -1.32 -3.41 13.82
C ALA A 243 -2.13 -4.26 12.83
N LEU A 244 -3.07 -5.07 13.34
CA LEU A 244 -3.91 -5.94 12.53
C LEU A 244 -5.07 -5.19 11.84
N SER A 245 -5.56 -4.10 12.42
CA SER A 245 -6.75 -3.39 11.92
C SER A 245 -6.44 -2.13 11.13
N PHE A 246 -5.34 -1.41 11.43
CA PHE A 246 -5.02 -0.11 10.87
C PHE A 246 -4.90 -0.12 9.35
N GLY A 247 -4.34 -1.21 8.80
CA GLY A 247 -4.25 -1.41 7.36
C GLY A 247 -5.60 -1.51 6.63
N GLY A 248 -6.69 -1.76 7.37
CA GLY A 248 -8.06 -1.79 6.87
C GLY A 248 -8.65 -0.40 6.60
N LEU A 249 -7.93 0.69 6.93
CA LEU A 249 -8.30 2.04 6.47
C LEU A 249 -8.32 2.16 4.95
N LEU A 250 -7.51 1.36 4.26
CA LEU A 250 -7.40 1.35 2.81
C LEU A 250 -8.03 0.07 2.24
N LYS A 251 -9.21 0.24 1.68
CA LYS A 251 -9.90 -0.75 0.85
C LYS A 251 -9.61 -0.44 -0.61
N PHE A 252 -9.33 -1.46 -1.42
CA PHE A 252 -9.13 -1.24 -2.86
C PHE A 252 -10.42 -0.76 -3.53
N ALA A 253 -10.29 0.16 -4.49
CA ALA A 253 -11.43 0.57 -5.30
C ALA A 253 -11.90 -0.62 -6.15
N THR A 254 -13.18 -0.98 -6.03
CA THR A 254 -13.83 -1.90 -6.97
C THR A 254 -14.23 -1.12 -8.23
N ILE A 255 -13.81 -1.63 -9.39
CA ILE A 255 -14.18 -1.12 -10.73
C ILE A 255 -15.61 -1.54 -11.07
#